data_AF-A0A6B3EPA7-F1
#
_entry.id   AF-A0A6B3EPA7-F1
#
_cell.length_a   1.000
_cell.length_b   1.000
_cell.length_c   1.000
_cell.angle_alpha   90.00
_cell.angle_beta   90.00
_cell.angle_gamma   90.00
#
_symmetry.space_group_name_H-M   'P 1'
#
loop_
_entity.id
_entity.type
_entity.pdbx_description
1 polymer ?
#
loop_
_entity_poly.entity_id
_entity_poly.type
_entity_poly.pdbx_seq_one_letter_code
_entity_poly.pdbx_strand_id
1 'polypeptide(L)'
;DEIWNVFQDEYLPNSANPWGRVQVRAGQTTAQTENGLDKLTVQAVVDGVDTELTGSGNGPISAFFDALQGVGIDARLLDYQEHTLSEGASAQAASYIE
;
A
#
# COMPACT_ATOMS: atom_id res chain seq x y z
N ASP A 1 -8.49 26.14 3.75
CA ASP A 1 -9.06 24.93 4.40
C ASP A 1 -9.82 24.04 3.43
N GLU A 2 -10.57 24.56 2.45
CA GLU A 2 -11.27 23.74 1.44
C GLU A 2 -10.36 22.82 0.61
N ILE A 3 -9.20 23.32 0.15
CA ILE A 3 -8.21 22.52 -0.61
C ILE A 3 -7.76 21.29 0.18
N TRP A 4 -7.53 21.45 1.49
CA TRP A 4 -7.07 20.35 2.34
C TRP A 4 -8.16 19.28 2.48
N ASN A 5 -9.41 19.69 2.69
CA ASN A 5 -10.53 18.75 2.81
C ASN A 5 -10.72 17.92 1.53
N VAL A 6 -10.63 18.57 0.35
CA VAL A 6 -10.71 17.87 -0.94
C VAL A 6 -9.55 16.89 -1.10
N PHE A 7 -8.33 17.30 -0.73
CA PHE A 7 -7.17 16.40 -0.78
C PHE A 7 -7.33 15.17 0.13
N GLN A 8 -7.82 15.36 1.36
CA GLN A 8 -8.02 14.24 2.28
C GLN A 8 -9.09 13.27 1.78
N ASP A 9 -10.19 13.78 1.22
CA ASP A 9 -11.28 12.94 0.70
C ASP A 9 -10.84 12.15 -0.54
N GLU A 10 -9.98 12.70 -1.38
CA GLU A 10 -9.52 12.04 -2.62
C GLU A 10 -8.35 11.07 -2.41
N TYR A 11 -7.42 11.38 -1.50
CA TYR A 11 -6.13 10.66 -1.41
C TYR A 11 -5.87 9.97 -0.07
N LEU A 12 -6.56 10.32 1.00
CA LEU A 12 -6.33 9.73 2.33
C LEU A 12 -7.51 8.86 2.78
N PRO A 13 -7.26 7.83 3.63
CA PRO A 13 -8.34 7.07 4.24
C PRO A 13 -9.27 7.98 5.05
N ASN A 14 -10.54 8.00 4.66
CA ASN A 14 -11.59 8.74 5.36
C ASN A 14 -12.57 7.76 5.99
N SER A 15 -12.60 7.66 7.32
CA SER A 15 -13.49 6.71 8.02
C SER A 15 -14.97 7.10 7.95
N ALA A 16 -15.28 8.39 7.74
CA ALA A 16 -16.66 8.86 7.60
C ALA A 16 -17.20 8.67 6.18
N ASN A 17 -16.32 8.63 5.19
CA ASN A 17 -16.62 8.41 3.78
C ASN A 17 -15.56 7.48 3.16
N PRO A 18 -15.57 6.17 3.52
CA PRO A 18 -14.56 5.25 3.02
C PRO A 18 -14.75 5.06 1.52
N TRP A 19 -13.68 5.33 0.78
CA TRP A 19 -13.62 5.13 -0.66
C TRP A 19 -12.55 4.09 -0.99
N GLY A 20 -12.55 3.65 -2.24
CA GLY A 20 -11.59 2.67 -2.73
C GLY A 20 -12.02 1.23 -2.48
N ARG A 21 -11.42 0.34 -3.27
CA ARG A 21 -11.77 -1.09 -3.29
C ARG A 21 -11.02 -1.90 -2.23
N VAL A 22 -9.83 -1.43 -1.84
CA VAL A 22 -8.88 -2.14 -0.98
C VAL A 22 -8.51 -1.28 0.21
N GLN A 23 -8.77 -1.77 1.41
CA GLN A 23 -8.34 -1.15 2.66
C GLN A 23 -7.25 -2.01 3.31
N VAL A 24 -6.01 -1.53 3.32
CA VAL A 24 -4.88 -2.21 3.96
C VAL A 24 -4.97 -2.05 5.48
N ARG A 25 -4.79 -3.15 6.23
CA ARG A 25 -4.75 -3.14 7.71
C ARG A 25 -3.36 -3.40 8.26
N ALA A 26 -2.71 -4.47 7.81
CA ALA A 26 -1.38 -4.86 8.27
C ALA A 26 -0.63 -5.58 7.16
N GLY A 27 0.69 -5.40 7.10
CA GLY A 27 1.57 -6.07 6.14
C GLY A 27 2.79 -6.64 6.83
N GLN A 28 3.24 -7.80 6.39
CA GLN A 28 4.47 -8.44 6.85
C GLN A 28 5.29 -8.92 5.66
N THR A 29 6.56 -8.55 5.64
CA THR A 29 7.52 -8.97 4.61
C THR A 29 8.46 -10.02 5.19
N THR A 30 8.68 -11.09 4.42
CA THR A 30 9.71 -12.09 4.68
C THR A 30 10.70 -12.10 3.52
N ALA A 31 11.97 -11.78 3.81
CA ALA A 31 13.03 -11.92 2.81
C ALA A 31 13.28 -13.41 2.53
N GLN A 32 13.29 -13.82 1.26
CA GLN A 32 13.65 -15.18 0.88
C GLN A 32 15.03 -15.21 0.23
N THR A 33 15.90 -16.07 0.75
CA THR A 33 17.29 -16.20 0.28
C THR A 33 17.45 -17.14 -0.91
N GLU A 34 16.47 -18.01 -1.21
CA GLU A 34 16.61 -19.06 -2.24
C GLU A 34 16.34 -18.57 -3.66
N ASN A 35 15.30 -17.75 -3.85
CA ASN A 35 14.93 -17.17 -5.15
C ASN A 35 15.28 -15.68 -5.26
N GLY A 36 15.73 -15.06 -4.16
CA GLY A 36 16.05 -13.63 -4.09
C GLY A 36 14.85 -12.70 -4.18
N LEU A 37 13.62 -13.21 -4.00
CA LEU A 37 12.40 -12.41 -3.96
C LEU A 37 11.87 -12.31 -2.53
N ASP A 38 11.45 -11.12 -2.15
CA ASP A 38 10.72 -10.89 -0.91
C ASP A 38 9.28 -11.36 -1.06
N LYS A 39 8.77 -12.04 -0.03
CA LYS A 39 7.34 -12.38 0.08
C LYS A 39 6.65 -11.36 0.98
N LEU A 40 5.49 -10.89 0.56
CA LEU A 40 4.60 -10.03 1.34
C LEU A 40 3.28 -10.76 1.62
N THR A 41 2.82 -10.68 2.87
CA THR A 41 1.45 -11.02 3.26
C THR A 41 0.77 -9.77 3.82
N VAL A 42 -0.41 -9.43 3.32
CA VAL A 42 -1.19 -8.26 3.72
C VAL A 42 -2.58 -8.68 4.18
N GLN A 43 -2.96 -8.28 5.38
CA GLN A 43 -4.33 -8.31 5.84
C GLN A 43 -5.05 -7.06 5.33
N ALA A 44 -6.13 -7.26 4.57
CA ALA A 44 -6.89 -6.19 3.96
C ALA A 44 -8.40 -6.43 4.04
N VAL A 45 -9.18 -5.41 3.71
CA VAL A 45 -10.58 -5.55 3.31
C VAL A 45 -10.64 -5.29 1.82
N VAL A 46 -11.18 -6.23 1.05
CA VAL A 46 -11.38 -6.09 -0.40
C VAL A 46 -12.85 -6.28 -0.67
N ASP A 47 -13.48 -5.30 -1.33
CA ASP A 47 -14.92 -5.31 -1.62
C ASP A 47 -15.78 -5.57 -0.36
N GLY A 48 -15.34 -5.04 0.80
CA GLY A 48 -16.02 -5.20 2.09
C GLY A 48 -15.74 -6.52 2.83
N VAL A 49 -14.89 -7.39 2.28
CA VAL A 49 -14.57 -8.71 2.84
C VAL A 49 -13.13 -8.77 3.34
N ASP A 50 -12.95 -9.24 4.58
CA ASP A 50 -11.63 -9.51 5.13
C ASP A 50 -10.89 -10.54 4.26
N THR A 51 -9.74 -10.14 3.72
CA THR A 51 -8.98 -10.87 2.71
C THR A 51 -7.49 -10.83 3.05
N GLU A 52 -6.81 -11.97 2.93
CA GLU A 52 -5.35 -12.04 2.97
C GLU A 52 -4.82 -11.96 1.53
N LEU A 53 -4.00 -10.95 1.25
CA LEU A 53 -3.29 -10.80 -0.02
C LEU A 53 -1.86 -11.30 0.15
N THR A 54 -1.38 -12.07 -0.81
CA THR A 54 0.01 -12.53 -0.82
C THR A 54 0.63 -12.27 -2.18
N GLY A 55 1.86 -11.75 -2.19
CA GLY A 55 2.62 -11.55 -3.41
C GLY A 55 4.11 -11.67 -3.16
N SER A 56 4.87 -11.76 -4.25
CA SER A 56 6.35 -11.83 -4.22
C SER A 56 6.95 -10.81 -5.18
N GLY A 57 8.10 -10.24 -4.82
CA GLY A 57 8.77 -9.24 -5.64
C GLY A 57 10.16 -8.90 -5.15
N ASN A 58 10.88 -8.05 -5.87
CA ASN A 58 12.22 -7.57 -5.51
C ASN A 58 12.22 -6.51 -4.39
N GLY A 59 11.18 -6.52 -3.55
CA GLY A 59 10.95 -5.60 -2.44
C GLY A 59 9.47 -5.50 -2.08
N PRO A 60 9.11 -4.84 -0.96
CA PRO A 60 7.73 -4.79 -0.46
C PRO A 60 6.73 -4.17 -1.43
N ILE A 61 7.10 -3.09 -2.14
CA ILE A 61 6.19 -2.42 -3.09
C ILE A 61 5.90 -3.35 -4.28
N SER A 62 6.93 -3.94 -4.87
CA SER A 62 6.80 -4.90 -5.98
C SER A 62 5.93 -6.09 -5.60
N ALA A 63 6.18 -6.68 -4.41
CA ALA A 63 5.38 -7.78 -3.88
C ALA A 63 3.92 -7.37 -3.59
N PHE A 64 3.65 -6.12 -3.23
CA PHE A 64 2.28 -5.63 -3.04
C PHE A 64 1.52 -5.51 -4.36
N PHE A 65 2.14 -4.98 -5.41
CA PHE A 65 1.53 -4.92 -6.74
C PHE A 65 1.25 -6.33 -7.31
N ASP A 66 2.14 -7.30 -7.07
CA ASP A 66 1.88 -8.71 -7.37
C ASP A 66 0.66 -9.24 -6.60
N ALA A 67 0.57 -8.94 -5.29
CA ALA A 67 -0.56 -9.36 -4.46
C ALA A 67 -1.92 -8.77 -4.91
N LEU A 68 -1.93 -7.54 -5.44
CA LEU A 68 -3.12 -6.87 -5.97
C LEU A 68 -3.70 -7.59 -7.21
N GLN A 69 -2.86 -8.23 -8.03
CA GLN A 69 -3.32 -9.02 -9.16
C GLN A 69 -4.22 -10.19 -8.70
N GLY A 70 -3.95 -10.74 -7.51
CA GLY A 70 -4.75 -11.81 -6.91
C GLY A 70 -6.21 -11.44 -6.64
N VAL A 71 -6.53 -10.15 -6.60
CA VAL A 71 -7.90 -9.62 -6.50
C VAL A 71 -8.37 -8.92 -7.77
N GLY A 72 -7.68 -9.14 -8.89
CA GLY A 72 -8.06 -8.61 -10.20
C GLY A 72 -7.74 -7.13 -10.40
N ILE A 73 -6.79 -6.58 -9.64
CA ILE A 73 -6.27 -5.22 -9.87
C ILE A 73 -4.99 -5.36 -10.69
N ASP A 74 -5.08 -5.00 -11.97
CA ASP A 74 -3.93 -4.91 -12.86
C ASP A 74 -3.34 -3.49 -12.77
N ALA A 75 -2.42 -3.32 -11.82
CA ALA A 75 -1.68 -2.08 -11.61
C ALA A 75 -0.19 -2.32 -11.84
N ARG A 76 0.52 -1.28 -12.26
CA ARG A 76 1.98 -1.28 -12.43
C ARG A 76 2.54 -0.01 -11.81
N LEU A 77 3.69 -0.14 -11.17
CA LEU A 77 4.42 1.00 -10.63
C LEU A 77 5.17 1.73 -11.77
N LEU A 78 4.87 3.00 -11.97
CA LEU A 78 5.52 3.89 -12.93
C LEU A 78 6.52 4.81 -12.23
N ASP A 79 6.11 5.47 -11.15
CA ASP A 79 6.99 6.32 -10.33
C ASP A 79 6.74 6.13 -8.84
N TYR A 80 7.80 6.33 -8.06
CA TYR A 80 7.74 6.31 -6.60
C TYR A 80 8.61 7.42 -6.04
N GLN A 81 7.99 8.27 -5.22
CA GLN A 81 8.69 9.30 -4.47
C GLN A 81 8.29 9.24 -3.01
N GLU A 82 9.26 9.36 -2.12
CA GLU A 82 9.04 9.40 -0.68
C GLU A 82 9.92 10.48 -0.05
N HIS A 83 9.34 11.20 0.91
CA HIS A 83 10.10 12.14 1.72
C HIS A 83 9.64 12.12 3.17
N THR A 84 10.59 12.38 4.07
CA THR A 84 10.33 12.54 5.49
C THR A 84 9.62 13.87 5.77
N LEU A 85 8.53 13.83 6.54
CA LEU A 85 7.76 14.99 6.97
C LEU A 85 8.38 15.71 8.18
N SER A 86 9.25 15.01 8.90
CA SER A 86 9.96 15.53 10.07
C SER A 86 11.34 14.88 10.22
N GLU A 87 12.13 15.34 11.18
CA GLU A 87 13.45 14.78 11.48
C GLU A 87 13.37 13.69 12.57
N GLY A 88 14.29 12.73 12.53
CA GLY A 88 14.47 11.72 13.57
C GLY A 88 14.03 10.30 13.17
N ALA A 89 14.38 9.31 13.99
CA ALA A 89 14.15 7.89 13.70
C ALA A 89 12.67 7.48 13.65
N SER A 90 11.78 8.29 14.23
CA SER A 90 10.33 8.10 14.22
C SER A 90 9.61 9.10 13.32
N ALA A 91 10.33 9.73 12.40
CA ALA A 91 9.73 10.67 11.46
C ALA A 91 8.67 9.96 10.60
N GLN A 92 7.54 10.63 10.40
CA GLN A 92 6.56 10.18 9.43
C GLN A 92 7.11 10.46 8.03
N ALA A 93 6.77 9.60 7.07
CA ALA A 93 7.06 9.81 5.66
C ALA A 93 5.74 10.00 4.90
N ALA A 94 5.80 10.77 3.82
CA ALA A 94 4.77 10.81 2.79
C ALA A 94 5.33 10.17 1.53
N SER A 95 4.53 9.29 0.93
CA SER A 95 4.90 8.54 -0.27
C SER A 95 3.85 8.77 -1.36
N TYR A 96 4.32 8.91 -2.60
CA TYR A 96 3.53 9.17 -3.80
C TYR A 96 3.85 8.07 -4.81
N ILE A 97 2.81 7.46 -5.35
CA ILE A 97 2.89 6.34 -6.29
C ILE A 97 2.10 6.73 -7.54
N GLU A 98 2.72 6.57 -8.71
CA GLU A 98 2.08 6.64 -10.03
C GLU A 98 2.12 5.27 -10.71
#